data_AF-A0AAN7QLW8-F1
#
_entry.id   AF-A0AAN7QLW8-F1
#
_cell.length_a   1.000
_cell.length_b   1.000
_cell.length_c   1.000
_cell.angle_alpha   90.00
_cell.angle_beta   90.00
_cell.angle_gamma   90.00
#
_symmetry.space_group_name_H-M   'P 1'
#
loop_
_entity.id
_entity.type
_entity.pdbx_description
1 polymer ?
#
loop_
_entity_poly.entity_id
_entity_poly.type
_entity_poly.pdbx_seq_one_letter_code
_entity_poly.pdbx_strand_id
1 'polypeptide(L)'
;MFGCKAKVGLSTLNLPEEVVDSLVTDEDLENVKQQIEDAINAATSSANEPAAVAPKQTESRDYSAHSCGSCGNNVHAICGISCEAEEGYGGKFTCRLCHNKQEIRNKRSAAHANAKFPPAKVRDNVRIRIQDVDRGRSDPQSVLAVVMNVEGGFYKL
;
A
#
# COMPACT_ATOMS: atom_id res chain seq x y z
N MET A 1 7.58 6.81 -18.75
CA MET A 1 6.92 5.63 -18.14
C MET A 1 7.99 4.56 -17.97
N PHE A 2 8.75 4.57 -16.87
CA PHE A 2 9.84 3.60 -16.67
C PHE A 2 9.87 3.17 -15.21
N GLY A 3 9.12 2.11 -14.91
CA GLY A 3 9.30 1.28 -13.73
C GLY A 3 9.83 -0.05 -14.20
N CYS A 4 11.06 -0.40 -13.81
CA CYS A 4 11.50 -1.79 -13.93
C CYS A 4 10.55 -2.66 -13.12
N LYS A 5 10.10 -3.79 -13.67
CA LYS A 5 9.30 -4.77 -12.92
C LYS A 5 10.09 -5.18 -11.67
N ALA A 6 9.40 -5.27 -10.54
CA ALA A 6 10.02 -5.69 -9.28
C ALA A 6 10.69 -7.07 -9.49
N LYS A 7 11.98 -7.15 -9.18
CA LYS A 7 12.71 -8.42 -9.18
C LYS A 7 12.46 -9.08 -7.84
N VAL A 8 11.67 -10.14 -7.83
CA VAL A 8 11.45 -11.01 -6.66
C VAL A 8 12.54 -12.08 -6.66
N GLY A 9 13.25 -12.23 -5.54
CA GLY A 9 14.28 -13.26 -5.37
C GLY A 9 13.67 -14.59 -4.94
N LEU A 10 14.41 -15.70 -5.13
CA LEU A 10 13.95 -17.04 -4.74
C LEU A 10 13.59 -17.14 -3.25
N SER A 11 14.26 -16.38 -2.39
CA SER A 11 13.98 -16.28 -0.94
C SER A 11 12.61 -15.68 -0.60
N THR A 12 11.90 -15.09 -1.57
CA THR A 12 10.54 -14.55 -1.38
C THR A 12 9.44 -15.50 -1.84
N LEU A 13 9.82 -16.64 -2.43
CA LEU A 13 8.90 -17.71 -2.79
C LEU A 13 8.69 -18.60 -1.57
N ASN A 14 7.53 -19.27 -1.48
CA ASN A 14 7.22 -20.26 -0.43
C ASN A 14 7.99 -21.58 -0.68
N LEU A 15 9.29 -21.51 -0.92
CA LEU A 15 10.17 -22.67 -1.03
C LEU A 15 10.97 -22.82 0.28
N PRO A 16 11.21 -24.04 0.76
CA PRO A 16 12.07 -24.28 1.91
C PRO A 16 13.49 -23.77 1.64
N GLU A 17 14.13 -23.17 2.65
CA GLU A 17 15.50 -22.64 2.54
C GLU A 17 16.51 -23.71 2.11
N GLU A 18 16.33 -24.95 2.57
CA GLU A 18 17.15 -26.12 2.19
C GLU A 18 17.11 -26.41 0.68
N VAL A 19 15.98 -26.13 0.03
CA VAL A 19 15.84 -26.30 -1.42
C VAL A 19 16.49 -25.12 -2.14
N VAL A 20 16.36 -23.89 -1.61
CA VAL A 20 16.99 -22.71 -2.22
C VAL A 20 18.51 -22.79 -2.19
N ASP A 21 19.10 -23.31 -1.11
CA ASP A 21 20.55 -23.43 -0.94
C ASP A 21 21.19 -24.55 -1.77
N SER A 22 20.39 -25.53 -2.23
CA SER A 22 20.88 -26.65 -3.05
C SER A 22 20.74 -26.41 -4.57
N LEU A 23 20.06 -25.33 -4.98
CA LEU A 23 19.93 -24.92 -6.38
C LEU A 23 21.24 -24.27 -6.86
N VAL A 24 22.00 -24.99 -7.69
CA VAL A 24 23.26 -24.49 -8.25
C VAL A 24 23.12 -24.20 -9.75
N THR A 25 22.34 -25.00 -10.47
CA THR A 25 22.18 -24.90 -11.93
C THR A 25 20.71 -24.66 -12.33
N ASP A 26 20.50 -24.15 -13.53
CA ASP A 26 19.15 -23.94 -14.07
C ASP A 26 18.37 -25.25 -14.24
N GLU A 27 19.08 -26.38 -14.45
CA GLU A 27 18.50 -27.73 -14.53
C GLU A 27 17.87 -28.15 -13.18
N ASP A 28 18.49 -27.78 -12.05
CA ASP A 28 17.96 -28.08 -10.71
C ASP A 28 16.63 -27.37 -10.45
N LEU A 29 16.50 -26.14 -10.97
CA LEU A 29 15.28 -25.34 -10.83
C LEU A 29 14.12 -25.93 -11.64
N GLU A 30 14.41 -26.49 -12.82
CA GLU A 30 13.40 -27.17 -13.66
C GLU A 30 12.92 -28.45 -12.99
N ASN A 31 13.80 -29.22 -12.37
CA ASN A 31 13.45 -30.42 -11.62
C ASN A 31 12.51 -30.12 -10.43
N VAL A 32 12.77 -29.05 -9.68
CA VAL A 32 11.90 -28.64 -8.56
C VAL A 32 10.52 -28.19 -9.05
N LYS A 33 10.45 -27.47 -10.17
CA LYS A 33 9.16 -27.09 -10.78
C LYS A 33 8.36 -28.32 -11.20
N GLN A 34 9.01 -29.27 -11.87
CA GLN A 34 8.38 -30.50 -12.31
C GLN A 34 7.84 -31.32 -11.14
N GLN A 35 8.61 -31.44 -10.04
CA GLN A 35 8.17 -32.14 -8.82
C GLN A 35 6.95 -31.50 -8.16
N ILE A 36 6.86 -30.16 -8.16
CA ILE A 36 5.70 -29.44 -7.62
C ILE A 36 4.47 -29.66 -8.51
N GLU A 37 4.64 -29.60 -9.83
CA GLU A 37 3.56 -29.85 -10.80
C GLU A 37 3.06 -31.30 -10.72
N ASP A 38 3.96 -32.26 -10.60
CA ASP A 38 3.63 -33.68 -10.45
C ASP A 38 2.90 -33.95 -9.12
N ALA A 39 3.31 -33.28 -8.03
CA ALA A 39 2.63 -33.37 -6.74
C ALA A 39 1.21 -32.76 -6.75
N ILE A 40 1.01 -31.66 -7.48
CA ILE A 40 -0.31 -31.05 -7.68
C ILE A 40 -1.19 -31.97 -8.54
N ASN A 41 -0.65 -32.48 -9.65
CA ASN A 41 -1.38 -33.35 -10.56
C ASN A 41 -1.77 -34.69 -9.92
N ALA A 42 -0.90 -35.26 -9.07
CA ALA A 42 -1.20 -36.46 -8.28
C ALA A 42 -2.37 -36.26 -7.29
N ALA A 43 -2.61 -35.04 -6.82
CA ALA A 43 -3.72 -34.73 -5.92
C ALA A 43 -5.08 -34.53 -6.63
N THR A 44 -5.13 -34.47 -7.97
CA THR A 44 -6.34 -34.08 -8.73
C THR A 44 -7.00 -35.19 -9.56
N SER A 45 -6.54 -36.45 -9.50
CA SER A 45 -7.08 -37.55 -10.31
C SER A 45 -8.14 -38.43 -9.59
N SER A 46 -9.01 -37.84 -8.78
CA SER A 46 -10.31 -38.44 -8.45
C SER A 46 -11.38 -37.40 -8.13
N ALA A 47 -12.49 -37.49 -8.89
CA ALA A 47 -13.78 -36.78 -8.81
C ALA A 47 -13.92 -35.42 -9.54
N ASN A 48 -14.50 -35.50 -10.75
CA ASN A 48 -15.28 -34.45 -11.41
C ASN A 48 -16.69 -34.34 -10.77
N GLU A 49 -17.11 -33.12 -10.42
CA GLU A 49 -18.44 -32.47 -10.64
C GLU A 49 -18.59 -31.23 -9.72
N PRO A 50 -19.31 -30.16 -10.13
CA PRO A 50 -19.29 -28.86 -9.49
C PRO A 50 -20.29 -28.81 -8.32
N ALA A 51 -19.86 -29.23 -7.14
CA ALA A 51 -20.61 -28.98 -5.92
C ALA A 51 -20.22 -27.60 -5.36
N ALA A 52 -21.21 -26.71 -5.31
CA ALA A 52 -21.14 -25.45 -4.58
C ALA A 52 -20.53 -25.65 -3.18
N VAL A 53 -19.30 -25.18 -2.98
CA VAL A 53 -18.71 -25.14 -1.64
C VAL A 53 -19.32 -23.95 -0.91
N ALA A 54 -20.39 -24.26 -0.19
CA ALA A 54 -20.94 -23.44 0.86
C ALA A 54 -19.80 -22.94 1.79
N PRO A 55 -19.90 -21.69 2.29
CA PRO A 55 -18.91 -21.12 3.20
C PRO A 55 -18.82 -22.00 4.44
N LYS A 56 -17.59 -22.36 4.85
CA LYS A 56 -17.35 -23.05 6.13
C LYS A 56 -18.10 -22.29 7.24
N GLN A 57 -19.07 -23.01 7.79
CA GLN A 57 -19.99 -22.59 8.83
C GLN A 57 -19.25 -22.28 10.13
N THR A 58 -19.48 -21.05 10.62
CA THR A 58 -19.88 -20.74 12.00
C THR A 58 -19.40 -21.67 13.10
N GLU A 59 -18.33 -21.27 13.79
CA GLU A 59 -18.39 -21.26 15.26
C GLU A 59 -19.11 -19.98 15.66
N SER A 60 -20.43 -20.06 15.84
CA SER A 60 -21.25 -19.04 16.48
C SER A 60 -20.84 -18.95 17.94
N ARG A 61 -19.87 -18.08 18.23
CA ARG A 61 -19.81 -17.44 19.54
C ARG A 61 -20.41 -16.06 19.36
N ASP A 62 -21.61 -15.89 19.88
CA ASP A 62 -22.40 -14.66 19.83
C ASP A 62 -21.73 -13.56 20.66
N TYR A 63 -20.60 -13.05 20.19
CA TYR A 63 -20.03 -11.80 20.67
C TYR A 63 -20.57 -10.69 19.79
N SER A 64 -21.58 -9.97 20.31
CA SER A 64 -22.17 -8.75 19.76
C SER A 64 -21.37 -8.13 18.61
N ALA A 65 -21.85 -8.32 17.38
CA ALA A 65 -21.23 -7.77 16.19
C ALA A 65 -21.62 -6.29 16.06
N HIS A 66 -20.64 -5.39 16.13
CA HIS A 66 -20.86 -3.98 15.82
C HIS A 66 -20.66 -3.75 14.32
N SER A 67 -21.45 -2.88 13.70
CA SER A 67 -21.25 -2.53 12.30
C SER A 67 -20.25 -1.37 12.16
N CYS A 68 -19.38 -1.46 11.15
CA CYS A 68 -18.48 -0.38 10.81
C CYS A 68 -19.29 0.79 10.24
N GLY A 69 -19.22 1.96 10.88
CA GLY A 69 -19.91 3.15 10.41
C GLY A 69 -19.42 3.72 9.07
N SER A 70 -18.33 3.18 8.51
CA SER A 70 -17.72 3.62 7.25
C SER A 70 -17.93 2.64 6.09
N CYS A 71 -18.08 1.34 6.34
CA CYS A 71 -18.23 0.33 5.28
C CYS A 71 -19.39 -0.64 5.51
N GLY A 72 -20.14 -0.52 6.60
CA GLY A 72 -21.30 -1.37 6.91
C GLY A 72 -20.99 -2.81 7.31
N ASN A 73 -19.73 -3.23 7.21
CA ASN A 73 -19.32 -4.60 7.55
C ASN A 73 -19.39 -4.84 9.05
N ASN A 74 -19.67 -6.09 9.42
CA ASN A 74 -19.60 -6.55 10.81
C ASN A 74 -18.16 -6.52 11.32
N VAL A 75 -17.99 -6.01 12.53
CA VAL A 75 -16.73 -5.82 13.23
C VAL A 75 -16.87 -6.47 14.60
N HIS A 76 -15.89 -7.28 14.98
CA HIS A 76 -15.87 -7.84 16.32
C HIS A 76 -15.63 -6.71 17.33
N ALA A 77 -16.28 -6.77 18.48
CA ALA A 77 -16.06 -5.83 19.58
C ALA A 77 -14.58 -5.72 20.01
N ILE A 78 -13.77 -6.77 19.80
CA ILE A 78 -12.34 -6.79 20.10
C ILE A 78 -11.49 -6.06 19.04
N CYS A 79 -11.87 -6.13 17.76
CA CYS A 79 -11.07 -5.60 16.65
C CYS A 79 -11.59 -4.26 16.10
N GLY A 80 -12.76 -3.81 16.57
CA GLY A 80 -13.34 -2.52 16.26
C GLY A 80 -12.64 -1.41 17.03
N ILE A 81 -12.31 -0.35 16.31
CA ILE A 81 -11.76 0.87 16.90
C ILE A 81 -12.93 1.81 17.15
N SER A 82 -13.15 2.16 18.41
CA SER A 82 -14.13 3.16 18.83
C SER A 82 -13.63 4.56 18.47
N CYS A 83 -14.47 5.39 17.86
CA CYS A 83 -14.17 6.81 17.75
C CYS A 83 -14.37 7.47 19.12
N GLU A 84 -13.32 8.10 19.66
CA GLU A 84 -13.24 8.64 21.04
C GLU A 84 -14.15 9.86 21.34
N ALA A 85 -15.31 9.97 20.70
CA ALA A 85 -16.14 11.17 20.83
C ALA A 85 -17.20 11.11 21.95
N GLU A 86 -17.55 9.95 22.51
CA GLU A 86 -18.63 9.85 23.51
C GLU A 86 -18.36 8.69 24.48
N GLU A 87 -18.09 8.99 25.75
CA GLU A 87 -17.99 8.02 26.84
C GLU A 87 -19.38 7.46 27.16
N GLY A 88 -19.81 6.40 26.44
CA GLY A 88 -21.11 5.78 26.65
C GLY A 88 -21.36 4.49 25.86
N TYR A 89 -22.42 3.76 26.24
CA TYR A 89 -22.88 2.56 25.54
C TYR A 89 -23.53 2.97 24.20
N GLY A 90 -22.84 2.76 23.09
CA GLY A 90 -23.30 3.17 21.75
C GLY A 90 -22.27 3.84 20.84
N GLY A 91 -20.98 3.82 21.21
CA GLY A 91 -19.90 4.37 20.41
C GLY A 91 -19.87 3.85 18.96
N LYS A 92 -19.62 4.75 18.00
CA LYS A 92 -19.49 4.39 16.58
C LYS A 92 -18.17 3.64 16.37
N PHE A 93 -18.27 2.41 15.87
CA PHE A 93 -17.10 1.58 15.57
C PHE A 93 -16.63 1.75 14.13
N THR A 94 -15.31 1.69 13.93
CA THR A 94 -14.68 1.59 12.62
C THR A 94 -13.82 0.34 12.55
N CYS A 95 -13.81 -0.34 11.39
CA CYS A 95 -12.93 -1.48 11.19
C CYS A 95 -11.49 -1.00 11.01
N ARG A 96 -10.52 -1.84 11.40
CA ARG A 96 -9.08 -1.54 11.29
C ARG A 96 -8.65 -1.16 9.86
N LEU A 97 -9.30 -1.71 8.83
CA LEU A 97 -9.05 -1.33 7.43
C LEU A 97 -9.46 0.11 7.12
N CYS A 98 -10.66 0.53 7.54
CA CYS A 98 -11.15 1.89 7.34
C CYS A 98 -10.34 2.90 8.16
N HIS A 99 -9.99 2.55 9.40
CA HIS A 99 -9.11 3.35 10.24
C HIS A 99 -7.75 3.57 9.57
N ASN A 100 -7.08 2.49 9.14
CA ASN A 100 -5.79 2.59 8.46
C ASN A 100 -5.89 3.39 7.15
N LYS A 101 -7.00 3.25 6.41
CA LYS A 101 -7.24 4.03 5.19
C LYS A 101 -7.37 5.53 5.49
N GLN A 102 -8.02 5.91 6.58
CA GLN A 102 -8.10 7.30 7.04
C GLN A 102 -6.73 7.79 7.50
N GLU A 103 -5.99 7.00 8.27
CA GLU A 103 -4.67 7.37 8.76
C GLU A 103 -3.67 7.59 7.62
N ILE A 104 -3.67 6.71 6.61
CA ILE A 104 -2.86 6.87 5.39
C ILE A 104 -3.26 8.13 4.62
N ARG A 105 -4.56 8.41 4.51
CA ARG A 105 -5.04 9.64 3.87
C ARG A 105 -4.58 10.87 4.64
N ASN A 106 -4.70 10.89 5.96
CA ASN A 106 -4.28 12.00 6.82
C ASN A 106 -2.78 12.23 6.75
N LYS A 107 -1.97 11.17 6.76
CA LYS A 107 -0.51 11.23 6.57
C LYS A 107 -0.15 11.78 5.19
N ARG A 108 -0.85 11.34 4.13
CA ARG A 108 -0.65 11.86 2.77
C ARG A 108 -1.08 13.31 2.63
N SER A 109 -2.23 13.72 3.19
CA SER A 109 -2.67 15.11 3.15
C SER A 109 -1.75 16.03 3.95
N ALA A 110 -1.20 15.58 5.07
CA ALA A 110 -0.20 16.33 5.84
C ALA A 110 1.12 16.48 5.07
N ALA A 111 1.55 15.46 4.31
CA ALA A 111 2.72 15.55 3.45
C ALA A 111 2.51 16.49 2.25
N HIS A 112 1.27 16.61 1.74
CA HIS A 112 0.91 17.52 0.65
C HIS A 112 0.56 18.95 1.10
N ALA A 113 0.31 19.17 2.40
CA ALA A 113 0.15 20.49 2.98
C ALA A 113 1.52 21.19 3.01
N ASN A 114 1.83 21.82 1.89
CA ASN A 114 3.06 22.53 1.56
C ASN A 114 3.40 23.65 2.56
N ALA A 115 4.03 23.28 3.68
CA ALA A 115 4.76 24.22 4.54
C ALA A 115 6.27 23.93 4.54
N LYS A 116 6.79 23.28 3.48
CA LYS A 116 8.24 23.00 3.40
C LYS A 116 9.08 24.28 3.29
N PHE A 117 8.47 25.36 2.82
CA PHE A 117 9.11 26.68 2.72
C PHE A 117 8.18 27.77 3.26
N PRO A 118 8.74 28.82 3.90
CA PRO A 118 7.96 29.99 4.29
C PRO A 118 7.43 30.73 3.05
N PRO A 119 6.30 31.44 3.15
CA PRO A 119 5.78 32.23 2.03
C PRO A 119 6.76 33.35 1.66
N ALA A 120 7.06 33.48 0.37
CA ALA A 120 7.98 34.49 -0.15
C ALA A 120 7.25 35.83 -0.34
N LYS A 121 7.95 36.94 -0.16
CA LYS A 121 7.43 38.29 -0.43
C LYS A 121 7.84 38.77 -1.82
N VAL A 122 7.08 39.73 -2.35
CA VAL A 122 7.46 40.42 -3.59
C VAL A 122 8.82 41.09 -3.38
N ARG A 123 9.71 40.96 -4.38
CA ARG A 123 11.13 41.34 -4.42
C ARG A 123 12.10 40.42 -3.68
N ASP A 124 11.65 39.30 -3.12
CA ASP A 124 12.57 38.31 -2.54
C ASP A 124 13.31 37.53 -3.62
N ASN A 125 14.59 37.23 -3.35
CA ASN A 125 15.38 36.33 -4.17
C ASN A 125 15.09 34.88 -3.77
N VAL A 126 14.67 34.06 -4.73
CA VAL A 126 14.35 32.65 -4.54
C VAL A 126 15.24 31.77 -5.41
N ARG A 127 15.60 30.60 -4.89
CA ARG A 127 16.36 29.57 -5.62
C ARG A 127 15.45 28.39 -5.94
N ILE A 128 15.18 28.17 -7.21
CA ILE A 128 14.23 27.17 -7.69
C ILE A 128 15.02 25.99 -8.25
N ARG A 129 14.76 24.78 -7.74
CA ARG A 129 15.38 23.56 -8.27
C ARG A 129 14.61 23.09 -9.50
N ILE A 130 15.36 22.76 -10.55
CA ILE A 130 14.81 22.14 -11.76
C ILE A 130 14.72 20.63 -11.51
N GLN A 131 13.62 19.99 -11.90
CA GLN A 131 13.48 18.54 -11.78
C GLN A 131 14.43 17.84 -12.76
N ASP A 132 14.94 16.66 -12.38
CA ASP A 132 15.90 15.94 -13.21
C ASP A 132 15.33 15.54 -14.59
N VAL A 133 14.00 15.42 -14.71
CA VAL A 133 13.30 15.11 -15.98
C VAL A 133 13.44 16.26 -16.99
N ASP A 134 13.45 17.50 -16.51
CA ASP A 134 13.54 18.70 -17.34
C ASP A 134 15.00 19.16 -17.51
N ARG A 135 15.98 18.48 -16.88
CA ARG A 135 17.39 18.87 -16.86
C ARG A 135 18.18 18.11 -17.93
N GLY A 136 18.75 18.82 -18.91
CA GLY A 136 19.76 18.29 -19.80
C GLY A 136 21.09 18.00 -19.09
N ARG A 137 21.98 17.24 -19.73
CA ARG A 137 23.25 16.79 -19.12
C ARG A 137 24.14 17.94 -18.63
N SER A 138 24.04 19.11 -19.24
CA SER A 138 24.85 20.29 -18.94
C SER A 138 24.06 21.42 -18.27
N ASP A 139 22.77 21.22 -17.98
CA ASP A 139 21.93 22.27 -17.42
C ASP A 139 22.15 22.47 -15.92
N PRO A 140 22.01 23.71 -15.41
CA PRO A 140 22.15 23.99 -13.99
C PRO A 140 21.06 23.30 -13.17
N GLN A 141 21.39 22.89 -11.94
CA GLN A 141 20.42 22.26 -11.03
C GLN A 141 19.37 23.23 -10.47
N SER A 142 19.64 24.54 -10.53
CA SER A 142 18.77 25.55 -9.96
C SER A 142 18.90 26.89 -10.64
N VAL A 143 17.79 27.63 -10.69
CA VAL A 143 17.71 29.01 -11.19
C VAL A 143 17.52 29.96 -10.01
N LEU A 144 18.18 31.12 -10.07
CA LEU A 144 17.94 32.24 -9.17
C LEU A 144 16.94 33.19 -9.83
N ALA A 145 15.88 33.55 -9.11
CA ALA A 145 14.84 34.44 -9.62
C ALA A 145 14.34 35.39 -8.52
N VAL A 146 13.67 36.46 -8.91
CA VAL A 146 13.11 37.46 -8.00
C VAL A 146 11.59 37.38 -8.08
N VAL A 147 10.90 37.33 -6.94
CA VAL A 147 9.43 37.32 -6.95
C VAL A 147 8.90 38.67 -7.42
N MET A 148 8.28 38.74 -8.60
CA MET A 148 7.67 39.94 -9.16
C MET A 148 6.25 40.18 -8.65
N ASN A 149 5.44 39.13 -8.50
CA ASN A 149 4.06 39.26 -8.00
C ASN A 149 3.57 37.94 -7.35
N VAL A 150 2.55 38.03 -6.51
CA VAL A 150 1.87 36.87 -5.90
C VAL A 150 0.38 36.97 -6.20
N GLU A 151 -0.13 36.06 -7.04
CA GLU A 151 -1.55 36.03 -7.45
C GLU A 151 -2.12 34.63 -7.19
N GLY A 152 -3.21 34.54 -6.42
CA GLY A 152 -3.94 33.28 -6.22
C GLY A 152 -3.13 32.14 -5.59
N GLY A 153 -2.06 32.45 -4.84
CA GLY A 153 -1.16 31.45 -4.25
C GLY A 153 -0.03 30.98 -5.18
N PHE A 154 0.08 31.54 -6.39
CA PHE A 154 1.21 31.34 -7.29
C PHE A 154 2.15 32.54 -7.28
N TYR A 155 3.43 32.27 -7.46
CA TYR A 155 4.48 33.28 -7.54
C TYR A 155 4.84 33.53 -8.99
N LYS A 156 4.75 34.80 -9.41
CA LYS A 156 5.32 35.27 -10.66
C LYS A 156 6.75 35.72 -10.38
N LEU A 157 7.68 35.24 -11.19
CA LEU A 157 9.12 35.46 -11.09
C LEU A 157 9.62 36.40 -12.19
#